data_AF-A0A2M7FJ69-F1
#
_entry.id   AF-A0A2M7FJ69-F1
#
_cell.length_a   1.000
_cell.length_b   1.000
_cell.length_c   1.000
_cell.angle_alpha   90.00
_cell.angle_beta   90.00
_cell.angle_gamma   90.00
#
_symmetry.space_group_name_H-M   'P 1'
#
loop_
_entity.id
_entity.type
_entity.pdbx_description
1 polymer ?
#
loop_
_entity_poly.entity_id
_entity_poly.type
_entity_poly.pdbx_seq_one_letter_code
_entity_poly.pdbx_strand_id
1 'polypeptide(L)' 'MESDYCIYKRIALERNGDIVPRSSYAETPLKDGDKLEIVVAVGGG' A
#
# COMPACT_ATOMS: atom_id res chain seq x y z
N MET A 1 12.66 10.03 17.67
CA MET A 1 12.96 10.13 16.23
C MET A 1 12.63 8.77 15.64
N GLU A 2 11.85 8.71 14.55
CA GLU A 2 11.48 7.48 13.80
C GLU A 2 10.38 6.55 14.37
N SER A 3 9.17 7.04 14.68
CA SER A 3 8.01 6.11 14.84
C SER A 3 6.64 6.63 14.41
N ASP A 4 6.53 7.86 13.90
CA ASP A 4 5.23 8.45 13.56
C ASP A 4 4.90 8.39 12.05
N TYR A 5 5.74 7.74 11.25
CA TYR A 5 5.71 7.85 9.79
C TYR A 5 4.48 7.21 9.11
N CYS A 6 3.76 6.33 9.81
CA CYS A 6 2.68 5.54 9.22
C CYS A 6 1.29 5.79 9.81
N ILE A 7 1.20 6.24 11.07
CA ILE A 7 -0.08 6.45 11.77
C ILE A 7 -0.83 7.72 11.33
N TYR A 8 -0.18 8.63 10.59
CA TYR A 8 -0.79 9.90 10.16
C TYR A 8 -0.64 10.21 8.65
N LYS A 9 0.01 9.34 7.86
CA LYS A 9 0.20 9.54 6.42
C LYS A 9 -0.73 8.64 5.61
N ARG A 10 -1.18 9.14 4.45
CA ARG A 10 -1.99 8.39 3.46
C ARG A 10 -1.12 7.32 2.81
N ILE A 11 -1.04 6.16 3.47
CA ILE A 11 -0.39 4.97 2.93
C ILE A 11 -1.35 4.20 2.01
N ALA A 12 -0.79 3.54 1.02
CA ALA A 12 -1.47 2.60 0.15
C ALA A 12 -0.65 1.31 0.02
N LEU A 13 -1.33 0.19 -0.22
CA LEU A 13 -0.68 -1.05 -0.61
C LEU A 13 -0.59 -1.09 -2.13
N GLU A 14 0.58 -1.42 -2.64
CA GLU A 14 0.83 -1.71 -4.05
C GLU A 14 1.15 -3.20 -4.20
N ARG A 15 0.56 -3.85 -5.21
CA ARG A 15 0.86 -5.23 -5.59
C ARG A 15 1.28 -5.27 -7.05
N ASN A 16 2.49 -5.73 -7.32
CA ASN A 16 3.05 -5.88 -8.67
C ASN A 16 2.96 -4.60 -9.53
N GLY A 17 3.02 -3.40 -8.93
CA GLY A 17 2.86 -2.13 -9.64
C GLY A 17 1.47 -1.50 -9.53
N ASP A 18 0.46 -2.23 -9.04
CA ASP A 18 -0.92 -1.76 -8.97
C ASP A 18 -1.35 -1.41 -7.55
N ILE A 19 -1.93 -0.22 -7.36
CA ILE A 19 -2.49 0.18 -6.06
C ILE A 19 -3.72 -0.68 -5.73
N VAL A 20 -3.66 -1.37 -4.60
CA VAL A 20 -4.77 -2.16 -4.06
C VAL A 20 -5.62 -1.28 -3.14
N PRO A 21 -6.92 -1.09 -3.43
CA PRO A 21 -7.83 -0.39 -2.53
C PRO A 21 -7.98 -1.13 -1.20
N ARG A 22 -8.03 -0.39 -0.09
CA ARG A 22 -8.16 -0.96 1.26
C ARG A 22 -9.39 -1.84 1.44
N SER A 23 -10.49 -1.52 0.76
CA SER A 23 -11.73 -2.30 0.78
C SER A 23 -11.56 -3.69 0.15
N SER A 24 -10.63 -3.86 -0.78
CA SER A 24 -10.44 -5.08 -1.55
C SER A 24 -9.39 -6.03 -0.96
N TYR A 25 -8.78 -5.68 0.18
CA TYR A 25 -7.73 -6.49 0.81
C TYR A 25 -8.19 -7.90 1.14
N ALA A 26 -9.42 -8.06 1.65
CA ALA A 26 -9.98 -9.36 1.98
C ALA A 26 -10.25 -10.23 0.75
N GLU A 27 -10.42 -9.59 -0.41
CA GLU A 27 -10.80 -10.24 -1.68
C GLU A 27 -9.60 -10.43 -2.62
N THR A 28 -8.41 -9.94 -2.24
CA THR A 28 -7.20 -9.99 -3.05
C THR A 28 -6.28 -11.10 -2.52
N PRO A 29 -6.43 -12.35 -2.98
CA PRO A 29 -5.52 -13.42 -2.57
C PRO A 29 -4.10 -13.12 -3.10
N LEU A 30 -3.13 -13.32 -2.22
CA LEU A 30 -1.71 -13.25 -2.56
C LEU A 30 -1.27 -14.58 -3.12
N LYS A 31 -0.46 -14.52 -4.19
CA LYS A 31 0.18 -15.69 -4.77
C LYS A 31 1.67 -15.64 -4.50
N ASP A 32 2.28 -16.82 -4.50
CA ASP A 32 3.73 -16.90 -4.46
C ASP A 32 4.34 -16.14 -5.66
N GLY A 33 5.35 -15.33 -5.39
CA GLY A 33 5.95 -14.42 -6.38
C GLY A 33 5.30 -13.04 -6.50
N ASP A 34 4.18 -12.75 -5.81
CA ASP A 34 3.64 -11.38 -5.75
C ASP A 34 4.57 -10.44 -4.98
N LYS A 35 4.90 -9.30 -5.57
CA LYS A 35 5.65 -8.22 -4.92
C LYS A 35 4.68 -7.24 -4.29
N LEU A 36 4.80 -7.05 -2.98
CA LEU A 36 4.01 -6.08 -2.22
C LEU A 36 4.88 -4.92 -1.74
N GLU A 37 4.37 -3.71 -1.90
CA GLU A 37 5.04 -2.48 -1.47
C GLU A 37 4.06 -1.61 -0.67
N ILE A 38 4.55 -1.00 0.41
CA ILE A 38 3.79 0.02 1.15
C ILE A 38 4.27 1.37 0.65
N VAL A 39 3.38 2.08 -0.03
CA VAL A 39 3.70 3.36 -0.67
C VAL A 39 2.96 4.50 0.01
N VAL A 40 3.50 5.70 -0.09
CA VAL A 40 2.83 6.93 0.36
C VAL A 40 2.41 7.70 -0.89
N ALA A 41 1.13 8.05 -0.99
CA ALA A 41 0.67 8.88 -2.09
C ALA A 41 1.26 10.30 -1.95
N VAL A 42 2.17 10.64 -2.85
CA VAL A 42 2.68 12.00 -3.03
C VAL A 42 1.78 12.67 -4.07
N GLY A 43 0.65 13.24 -3.63
CA GLY A 43 -0.32 13.84 -4.55
C GLY A 43 0.35 14.82 -5.53
N GLY A 44 0.29 14.52 -6.82
CA GLY A 44 0.66 15.45 -7.89
C GLY A 44 -0.57 16.27 -8.26
N GLY A 45 -0.42 17.60 -8.25
CA GLY A 45 -1.41 18.51 -8.84
C GLY A 45 -1.45 18.39 -10.36
#